data_AF-A0A9D1XJV1-F1
#
_entry.id   AF-A0A9D1XJV1-F1
#
_cell.length_a   1.000
_cell.length_b   1.000
_cell.length_c   1.000
_cell.angle_alpha   90.00
_cell.angle_beta   90.00
_cell.angle_gamma   90.00
#
_symmetry.space_group_name_H-M   'P 1'
#
loop_
_entity.id
_entity.type
_entity.pdbx_description
1 polymer ?
#
loop_
_entity_poly.entity_id
_entity_poly.type
_entity_poly.pdbx_seq_one_letter_code
_entity_poly.pdbx_strand_id
1 'polypeptide(L)'
;MEEVKLRYRDFSSLTDDEIKFICKEILSMKDVGDIERDDEEIEVDVVDEYIEGATGDIFDIDDYVTLTPTKIKTYNFSLTKQESEDYQRYLFSLGMDWRLKDNKFLK
;
A
#
# COMPACT_ATOMS: atom_id res chain seq x y z
N MET A 1 4.95 -29.04 -5.39
CA MET A 1 5.34 -27.73 -4.87
C MET A 1 5.97 -26.98 -6.00
N GLU A 2 5.33 -25.91 -6.45
CA GLU A 2 5.87 -25.03 -7.48
C GLU A 2 6.96 -24.15 -6.83
N GLU A 3 8.15 -24.08 -7.43
CA GLU A 3 9.20 -23.19 -6.94
C GLU A 3 8.80 -21.74 -7.24
N VAL A 4 8.55 -20.94 -6.21
CA VAL A 4 8.39 -19.49 -6.36
C VAL A 4 9.76 -18.90 -6.67
N LYS A 5 10.00 -18.58 -7.95
CA LYS A 5 11.21 -17.88 -8.37
C LYS A 5 11.07 -16.40 -8.02
N LEU A 6 11.75 -15.95 -6.98
CA LEU A 6 11.85 -14.52 -6.63
C LEU A 6 12.47 -13.78 -7.82
N ARG A 7 11.70 -12.88 -8.44
CA ARG A 7 12.13 -11.99 -9.52
C ARG A 7 11.87 -10.56 -9.10
N TYR A 8 12.74 -9.66 -9.52
CA TYR A 8 12.51 -8.23 -9.34
C TYR A 8 11.33 -7.77 -10.21
N ARG A 9 10.41 -7.05 -9.60
CA ARG A 9 9.33 -6.32 -10.25
C ARG A 9 9.42 -4.86 -9.85
N ASP A 10 9.30 -3.96 -10.81
CA ASP A 10 9.41 -2.53 -10.54
C ASP A 10 8.16 -2.01 -9.82
N PHE A 11 8.33 -1.10 -8.86
CA PHE A 11 7.22 -0.52 -8.09
C PHE A 11 6.22 0.23 -8.98
N SER A 12 6.71 0.93 -10.01
CA SER A 12 5.88 1.62 -11.01
C SER A 12 4.90 0.70 -11.74
N SER A 13 5.13 -0.61 -11.68
CA SER A 13 4.27 -1.61 -12.31
C SER A 13 3.11 -2.10 -11.43
N LEU A 14 2.92 -1.53 -10.23
CA LEU A 14 1.73 -1.81 -9.40
C LEU A 14 0.44 -1.58 -10.20
N THR A 15 -0.41 -2.59 -10.22
CA THR A 15 -1.72 -2.48 -10.89
C THR A 15 -2.72 -1.75 -9.99
N ASP A 16 -3.78 -1.20 -10.58
CA ASP A 16 -4.88 -0.61 -9.81
C ASP A 16 -5.47 -1.61 -8.80
N ASP A 17 -5.54 -2.90 -9.15
CA ASP A 17 -6.08 -3.93 -8.26
C ASP A 17 -5.17 -4.18 -7.05
N GLU A 18 -3.85 -4.15 -7.24
CA GLU A 18 -2.88 -4.29 -6.14
C GLU A 18 -2.88 -3.04 -5.24
N ILE A 19 -3.03 -1.85 -5.84
CA ILE A 19 -3.17 -0.59 -5.11
C ILE A 19 -4.46 -0.62 -4.27
N LYS A 20 -5.58 -1.05 -4.87
CA LYS A 20 -6.85 -1.24 -4.15
C LYS A 20 -6.73 -2.28 -3.04
N PHE A 21 -6.00 -3.37 -3.26
CA PHE A 21 -5.72 -4.35 -2.20
C PHE A 21 -4.96 -3.72 -1.04
N ILE A 22 -3.92 -2.91 -1.32
CA ILE A 22 -3.18 -2.21 -0.26
C ILE A 22 -4.13 -1.31 0.55
N CYS A 23 -4.93 -0.47 -0.10
CA CYS A 23 -5.82 0.44 0.61
C CYS A 23 -6.95 -0.28 1.36
N LYS A 24 -7.59 -1.29 0.75
CA LYS A 24 -8.74 -1.99 1.36
C LYS A 24 -8.33 -3.02 2.40
N GLU A 25 -7.33 -3.84 2.11
CA GLU A 25 -7.01 -5.03 2.92
C GLU A 25 -5.87 -4.77 3.91
N ILE A 26 -4.91 -3.90 3.57
CA ILE A 26 -3.81 -3.55 4.48
C ILE A 26 -4.22 -2.37 5.36
N LEU A 27 -4.74 -1.30 4.76
CA LEU A 27 -5.10 -0.08 5.48
C LEU A 27 -6.54 -0.06 6.00
N SER A 28 -7.38 -1.03 5.60
CA SER A 28 -8.80 -1.08 5.99
C SER A 28 -9.61 0.16 5.58
N MET A 29 -9.21 0.85 4.50
CA MET A 29 -9.93 2.02 4.00
C MET A 29 -11.33 1.63 3.53
N LYS A 30 -12.32 2.43 3.89
CA LYS A 30 -13.72 2.22 3.51
C LYS A 30 -13.91 2.34 2.01
N ASP A 31 -13.32 3.35 1.37
CA ASP A 31 -13.34 3.50 -0.09
C ASP A 31 -12.00 3.90 -0.72
N VAL A 32 -11.86 3.61 -2.02
CA VAL A 32 -10.70 3.94 -2.84
C VAL A 32 -11.18 4.67 -4.08
N GLY A 33 -10.77 5.93 -4.20
CA GLY A 33 -11.11 6.83 -5.30
C GLY A 33 -10.05 6.80 -6.41
N ASP A 34 -9.67 8.00 -6.84
CA ASP A 34 -8.73 8.20 -7.93
C ASP A 34 -7.31 7.75 -7.54
N ILE A 35 -6.58 7.24 -8.53
CA ILE A 35 -5.20 6.76 -8.41
C ILE A 35 -4.34 7.59 -9.35
N GLU A 36 -3.51 8.45 -8.77
CA GLU A 36 -2.54 9.26 -9.49
C GLU A 36 -1.14 8.66 -9.37
N ARG A 37 -0.41 8.65 -10.47
CA ARG A 37 0.93 8.05 -10.56
C ARG A 37 1.95 9.10 -10.97
N ASP A 38 3.02 9.20 -10.20
CA ASP A 38 4.24 9.91 -10.56
C ASP A 38 5.40 8.89 -10.71
N ASP A 39 6.57 9.35 -11.16
CA ASP A 39 7.73 8.51 -11.46
C ASP A 39 8.24 7.71 -10.23
N GLU A 40 7.97 8.18 -9.01
CA GLU A 40 8.49 7.58 -7.77
C GLU A 40 7.40 7.19 -6.75
N GLU A 41 6.19 7.73 -6.86
CA GLU A 41 5.14 7.64 -5.84
C GLU A 41 3.76 7.49 -6.48
N ILE A 42 2.82 6.90 -5.74
CA ILE A 42 1.43 6.75 -6.16
C ILE A 42 0.55 7.40 -5.09
N GLU A 43 -0.23 8.40 -5.47
CA GLU A 43 -1.20 9.06 -4.60
C GLU A 43 -2.59 8.45 -4.84
N VAL A 44 -3.31 8.18 -3.76
CA VAL A 44 -4.59 7.51 -3.81
C VAL A 44 -5.57 8.22 -2.89
N ASP A 45 -6.69 8.64 -3.47
CA ASP A 45 -7.83 9.17 -2.74
C ASP A 45 -8.49 8.02 -1.99
N VAL A 46 -8.75 8.20 -0.70
CA VAL A 46 -9.36 7.17 0.14
C VAL A 46 -10.43 7.78 1.03
N VAL A 47 -11.37 6.93 1.43
CA VAL A 47 -12.34 7.26 2.48
C VAL A 47 -12.04 6.37 3.67
N ASP A 48 -11.83 6.97 4.83
CA ASP A 48 -11.68 6.28 6.11
C ASP A 48 -12.97 6.39 6.94
N GLU A 49 -13.11 5.50 7.92
CA GLU A 49 -14.24 5.46 8.83
C GLU A 49 -13.82 5.97 10.23
N TYR A 50 -14.29 7.15 10.60
CA TYR A 50 -14.04 7.74 11.91
C TYR A 50 -15.17 7.44 12.89
N ILE A 51 -14.82 6.89 14.05
CA ILE A 51 -15.75 6.62 15.14
C ILE A 51 -15.58 7.69 16.22
N GLU A 52 -16.61 8.52 16.41
CA GLU A 52 -16.63 9.53 17.46
C GLU A 52 -16.71 8.86 18.84
N GLY A 53 -15.65 9.00 19.64
CA GLY A 53 -15.52 8.24 20.89
C GLY A 53 -16.57 8.52 21.98
N ALA A 54 -17.29 9.65 21.91
CA ALA A 54 -18.30 10.02 22.89
C ALA A 54 -19.71 9.47 22.57
N THR A 55 -20.05 9.44 21.29
CA THR A 55 -21.38 9.07 20.78
C THR A 55 -21.39 7.65 20.21
N GLY A 56 -20.24 7.18 19.72
CA GLY A 56 -20.13 5.97 18.90
C GLY A 56 -20.60 6.19 17.47
N ASP A 57 -20.87 7.44 17.07
CA ASP A 57 -21.30 7.76 15.72
C ASP A 57 -20.16 7.55 14.74
N ILE A 58 -20.52 7.07 13.54
CA ILE A 58 -19.60 6.70 12.49
C ILE A 58 -19.71 7.73 11.36
N PHE A 59 -18.57 8.30 10.96
CA PHE A 59 -18.48 9.31 9.92
C PHE A 59 -17.45 8.92 8.87
N ASP A 60 -17.77 9.24 7.62
CA ASP A 60 -16.85 9.07 6.51
C ASP A 60 -15.93 10.30 6.43
N ILE A 61 -14.64 10.07 6.28
CA ILE A 61 -13.63 11.12 6.13
C ILE A 61 -12.85 10.86 4.86
N ASP A 62 -12.84 11.85 3.97
CA ASP A 62 -11.97 11.86 2.79
C ASP A 62 -10.51 12.13 3.21
N ASP A 63 -9.58 11.33 2.71
CA ASP A 63 -8.13 11.49 2.92
C ASP A 63 -7.34 11.03 1.69
N TYR A 64 -6.02 11.19 1.76
CA TYR A 64 -5.07 10.78 0.73
C TYR A 64 -3.95 9.95 1.37
N VAL A 65 -3.56 8.88 0.67
CA VAL A 65 -2.37 8.10 1.01
C VAL A 65 -1.37 8.15 -0.13
N THR A 66 -0.09 8.24 0.21
CA THR A 66 0.99 8.18 -0.77
C THR A 66 1.77 6.89 -0.59
N LEU A 67 1.71 6.01 -1.58
CA LEU A 67 2.45 4.76 -1.64
C LEU A 67 3.82 5.01 -2.24
N THR A 68 4.87 4.54 -1.56
CA THR A 68 6.25 4.58 -2.06
C THR A 68 6.86 3.18 -2.00
N PRO A 69 7.99 2.91 -2.68
CA PRO A 69 8.63 1.59 -2.66
C PRO A 69 9.03 1.06 -1.27
N THR A 70 9.01 1.89 -0.22
CA THR A 70 9.51 1.53 1.12
C THR A 70 8.54 1.77 2.27
N LYS A 71 7.55 2.65 2.06
CA LYS A 71 6.59 3.06 3.10
C LYS A 71 5.33 3.65 2.48
N ILE A 72 4.30 3.79 3.32
CA ILE A 72 3.12 4.58 3.05
C ILE A 72 3.27 5.91 3.82
N LYS A 73 2.94 7.02 3.19
CA LYS A 73 2.83 8.33 3.84
C LYS A 73 1.34 8.65 4.00
N THR A 74 0.99 9.19 5.15
CA THR A 74 -0.38 9.55 5.53
C THR A 74 -0.38 10.98 6.07
N TYR A 75 -1.50 11.68 5.93
CA TYR A 75 -1.63 13.08 6.35
C TYR A 75 -2.50 13.23 7.60
N ASN A 76 -3.70 12.64 7.62
CA ASN A 76 -4.67 12.87 8.70
C ASN A 76 -4.74 11.72 9.72
N PHE A 77 -4.04 10.60 9.48
CA PHE A 77 -3.94 9.48 10.41
C PHE A 77 -2.51 8.95 10.51
N SER A 78 -2.29 8.08 11.50
CA SER A 78 -1.01 7.38 11.69
C SER A 78 -1.19 5.90 11.40
N LEU A 79 -0.30 5.35 10.59
CA LEU A 79 -0.26 3.91 10.36
C LEU A 79 0.10 3.16 11.63
N THR A 80 -0.56 2.03 11.83
CA THR A 80 -0.10 1.06 12.82
C THR A 80 1.22 0.45 12.35
N LYS A 81 2.01 -0.05 13.30
CA LYS A 81 3.23 -0.81 13.00
C LYS A 81 2.92 -2.04 12.13
N GLN A 82 1.77 -2.66 12.34
CA GLN A 82 1.35 -3.86 11.62
C GLN A 82 1.04 -3.54 10.15
N GLU A 83 0.26 -2.48 9.87
CA GLU A 83 0.01 -2.00 8.50
C GLU A 83 1.31 -1.72 7.74
N SER A 84 2.24 -1.03 8.41
CA SER A 84 3.55 -0.72 7.80
C SER A 84 4.35 -1.98 7.47
N GLU A 85 4.34 -2.98 8.35
CA GLU A 85 5.02 -4.26 8.12
C GLU A 85 4.32 -5.10 7.04
N ASP A 86 2.99 -5.12 7.01
CA ASP A 86 2.24 -5.91 6.04
C ASP A 86 2.35 -5.31 4.63
N TYR A 87 2.41 -3.98 4.51
CA TYR A 87 2.76 -3.32 3.25
C TYR A 87 4.12 -3.78 2.72
N GLN A 88 5.16 -3.77 3.56
CA GLN A 88 6.49 -4.21 3.15
C GLN A 88 6.54 -5.69 2.78
N ARG A 89 5.83 -6.56 3.53
CA ARG A 89 5.71 -7.98 3.22
C ARG A 89 4.98 -8.21 1.90
N TYR A 90 3.93 -7.44 1.64
CA TYR A 90 3.17 -7.50 0.41
C TYR A 90 4.04 -7.13 -0.80
N LEU A 91 4.71 -5.97 -0.76
CA LEU A 91 5.66 -5.57 -1.81
C LEU A 91 6.77 -6.62 -2.03
N PHE A 92 7.33 -7.16 -0.95
CA PHE A 92 8.32 -8.22 -1.04
C PHE A 92 7.78 -9.47 -1.74
N SER A 93 6.54 -9.87 -1.42
CA SER A 93 5.88 -11.04 -2.03
C SER A 93 5.62 -10.85 -3.54
N LEU A 94 5.43 -9.62 -3.98
CA LEU A 94 5.31 -9.26 -5.40
C LEU A 94 6.66 -9.14 -6.11
N GLY A 95 7.78 -9.29 -5.37
CA GLY A 95 9.13 -9.14 -5.91
C GLY A 95 9.60 -7.70 -6.04
N MET A 96 8.96 -6.75 -5.34
CA MET A 96 9.22 -5.30 -5.45
C MET A 96 10.28 -4.79 -4.46
N ASP A 97 11.07 -5.66 -3.86
CA ASP A 97 12.15 -5.26 -2.98
C ASP A 97 13.39 -4.85 -3.80
N TRP A 98 13.93 -3.66 -3.51
CA TRP A 98 15.09 -3.09 -4.23
C TRP A 98 16.33 -3.99 -4.15
N ARG A 99 16.47 -4.83 -3.12
CA ARG A 99 17.60 -5.78 -2.97
C ARG A 99 17.53 -6.93 -3.98
N LEU A 100 16.40 -7.10 -4.65
CA LEU A 100 16.21 -8.06 -5.74
C LEU A 100 16.64 -7.47 -7.09
N LYS A 101 16.67 -6.14 -7.23
CA LYS A 101 17.08 -5.45 -8.46
C LYS A 101 18.54 -5.77 -8.78
N ASP A 102 18.80 -6.19 -10.02
CA ASP A 102 20.13 -6.57 -10.53
C ASP A 102 20.88 -7.59 -9.65
N ASN A 103 20.14 -8.40 -8.89
CA ASN A 103 20.73 -9.36 -7.98
C ASN A 103 21.25 -10.59 -8.75
N LYS A 104 22.57 -10.65 -8.92
CA LYS A 104 23.27 -11.75 -9.62
C LYS A 104 23.04 -13.16 -9.08
N PHE A 105 22.45 -13.29 -7.89
CA PHE A 105 22.13 -14.59 -7.27
C PHE A 105 20.70 -15.05 -7.58
N LEU A 106 19.81 -14.17 -8.05
CA LEU A 106 18.49 -14.50 -8.56
C LEU A 106 18.62 -14.88 -10.04
N LYS A 107 18.75 -16.18 -10.31
CA LYS A 107 18.80 -16.73 -11.68
C LYS A 107 17.41 -16.94 -12.25
#